data_AF-A0A420VZJ4-F1
#
_entry.id   AF-A0A420VZJ4-F1
#
_cell.length_a   1.000
_cell.length_b   1.000
_cell.length_c   1.000
_cell.angle_alpha   90.00
_cell.angle_beta   90.00
_cell.angle_gamma   90.00
#
_symmetry.space_group_name_H-M   'P 1'
#
loop_
_entity.id
_entity.type
_entity.pdbx_description
1 polymer ?
#
loop_
_entity_poly.entity_id
_entity_poly.type
_entity_poly.pdbx_seq_one_letter_code
_entity_poly.pdbx_strand_id
1 'polypeptide(L)'
;MDVICKKCGHLHQFKIEVTDFSGFVCANCHSYFKGSTLETLTYVKEFSAPLVMQWATLGELVRFKKNSYWIITKIQRYSKNGEYGNEFVGLNANKEDIYFSDGVDYASALHTVEREKVMLLPKGNTCKFNNRHYDLEYTEEQTVVYAEGFVFEDLQSTSTTNTYIQTVNEDRFISQEFIDNDVQYYQGIYLDDEVYYKIFDSYNNYTAQKEVVGGKLRNIGVFAILLLAALFWFLNWGQISKDEYKFDEKFSGKKTNSEFVGASFELKGDKPKKLVLNGISESKSHPIQLLVKLVNEKTNEIIEAGTAVHENNDVNYASGLTVDFCRIQPGIYHLVFATSAANGTADMAVNFELTEDYKLTYGGTGYTFFILCLVGVVVLLGIFRYQILSIKNKNFVARAEGLGYFDILKFDRLGIALVAFFAFFVAVNLFVNSSRDCRTTMRTSTLEDHTYTGSRSHYRRSFYGSGGSYSGYGSGHK
;
A
#
# COMPACT_ATOMS: atom_id res chain seq x y z
N MET A 1 38.18 17.47 26.60
CA MET A 1 39.43 17.58 25.83
C MET A 1 39.14 18.39 24.60
N ASP A 2 39.92 19.44 24.38
CA ASP A 2 39.69 20.41 23.31
C ASP A 2 40.76 20.25 22.24
N VAL A 3 40.34 20.14 20.97
CA VAL A 3 41.22 19.99 19.82
C VAL A 3 40.91 21.07 18.81
N ILE A 4 41.89 21.94 18.55
CA ILE A 4 41.77 22.96 17.51
C ILE A 4 42.34 22.41 16.22
N CYS A 5 41.54 22.39 15.17
CA CYS A 5 42.02 22.00 13.84
C CYS A 5 43.09 22.99 13.36
N LYS A 6 44.32 22.51 13.13
CA LYS A 6 45.44 23.35 12.65
C LYS A 6 45.21 23.96 11.26
N LYS A 7 44.25 23.45 10.47
CA LYS A 7 43.96 23.93 9.11
C LYS A 7 42.81 24.94 9.06
N CYS A 8 41.66 24.64 9.66
CA CYS A 8 40.48 25.53 9.61
C CYS A 8 40.19 26.30 10.90
N GLY A 9 40.93 26.06 11.98
CA GLY A 9 40.75 26.73 13.27
C GLY A 9 39.50 26.30 14.05
N HIS A 10 38.71 25.34 13.53
CA HIS A 10 37.53 24.84 14.24
C HIS A 10 37.91 24.15 15.55
N LEU A 11 37.19 24.48 16.63
CA LEU A 11 37.37 23.90 17.96
C LEU A 11 36.45 22.68 18.14
N HIS A 12 37.04 21.51 18.32
CA HIS A 12 36.34 20.29 18.69
C HIS A 12 36.39 20.10 20.21
N GLN A 13 35.23 19.93 20.84
CA GLN A 13 35.12 19.70 22.28
C GLN A 13 34.68 18.26 22.56
N PHE A 14 35.60 17.41 22.98
CA PHE A 14 35.31 16.05 23.41
C PHE A 14 35.02 16.01 24.91
N LYS A 15 33.95 15.32 25.30
CA LYS A 15 33.54 15.18 26.71
C LYS A 15 34.39 14.17 27.49
N ILE A 16 35.22 13.41 26.80
CA ILE A 16 36.17 12.46 27.35
C ILE A 16 37.58 12.74 26.83
N GLU A 17 38.59 12.41 27.63
CA GLU A 17 39.99 12.45 27.20
C GLU A 17 40.31 11.19 26.39
N VAL A 18 40.89 11.37 25.21
CA VAL A 18 41.31 10.27 24.33
C VAL A 18 42.83 10.19 24.37
N THR A 19 43.33 9.02 24.79
CA THR A 19 44.76 8.69 24.76
C THR A 19 45.03 7.66 23.65
N ASP A 20 46.30 7.45 23.31
CA ASP A 20 46.75 6.35 22.45
C ASP A 20 46.19 6.36 21.01
N PHE A 21 45.81 7.55 20.51
CA PHE A 21 45.42 7.74 19.11
C PHE A 21 46.65 7.80 18.19
N SER A 22 46.46 7.45 16.91
CA SER A 22 47.47 7.55 15.85
C SER A 22 47.25 8.75 14.92
N GLY A 23 46.05 9.36 15.00
CA GLY A 23 45.73 10.57 14.28
C GLY A 23 44.40 11.21 14.68
N PHE A 24 44.06 12.29 13.98
CA PHE A 24 42.85 13.06 14.18
C PHE A 24 42.31 13.58 12.85
N VAL A 25 40.99 13.49 12.64
CA VAL A 25 40.30 14.02 11.46
C VAL A 25 39.29 15.08 11.88
N CYS A 26 39.45 16.29 11.36
CA CYS A 26 38.57 17.41 11.67
C CYS A 26 37.18 17.20 11.07
N ALA A 27 36.12 17.20 11.89
CA ALA A 27 34.74 17.07 11.42
C ALA A 27 34.22 18.26 10.59
N ASN A 28 34.89 19.42 10.65
CA ASN A 28 34.45 20.63 9.95
C ASN A 28 35.05 20.77 8.53
N CYS A 29 36.34 20.43 8.36
CA CYS A 29 37.03 20.54 7.07
C CYS A 29 37.62 19.21 6.59
N HIS A 30 37.20 18.09 7.20
CA HIS A 30 37.55 16.71 6.86
C HIS A 30 39.06 16.43 6.69
N SER A 31 39.90 17.26 7.30
CA SER A 31 41.35 17.18 7.16
C SER A 31 41.93 16.20 8.17
N TYR A 32 42.67 15.22 7.65
CA TYR A 32 43.35 14.19 8.41
C TYR A 32 44.75 14.64 8.80
N PHE A 33 45.05 14.48 10.08
CA PHE A 33 46.35 14.70 10.67
C PHE A 33 46.86 13.41 11.33
N LYS A 34 48.13 13.07 11.10
CA LYS A 34 48.78 11.90 11.69
C LYS A 34 49.74 12.32 12.80
N GLY A 35 49.77 11.56 13.89
CA GLY A 35 50.62 11.80 15.05
C GLY A 35 50.01 11.22 16.33
N SER A 36 50.87 10.90 17.30
CA SER A 36 50.48 10.28 18.57
C SER A 36 50.17 11.28 19.70
N THR A 37 50.32 12.58 19.44
CA THR A 37 49.97 13.65 20.38
C THR A 37 49.40 14.84 19.61
N LEU A 38 48.58 15.69 20.25
CA LEU A 38 47.98 16.85 19.59
C LEU A 38 49.02 17.83 19.04
N GLU A 39 50.15 17.95 19.73
CA GLU A 39 51.26 18.83 19.35
C GLU A 39 51.96 18.31 18.09
N THR A 40 52.15 16.99 17.99
CA THR A 40 52.85 16.33 16.88
C THR A 40 51.98 16.02 15.66
N LEU A 41 50.68 16.38 15.68
CA LEU A 41 49.78 16.19 14.53
C LEU A 41 50.30 16.93 13.28
N THR A 42 50.51 16.16 12.20
CA THR A 42 50.95 16.63 10.88
C THR A 42 49.88 16.36 9.83
N TYR A 43 49.61 17.33 8.96
CA TYR A 43 48.59 17.20 7.92
C TYR A 43 48.97 16.16 6.87
N VAL A 44 48.00 15.34 6.45
CA VAL A 44 48.18 14.29 5.44
C VAL A 44 47.31 14.54 4.20
N LYS A 45 45.98 14.48 4.37
CA LYS A 45 45.00 14.63 3.27
C LYS A 45 43.68 15.21 3.78
N GLU A 46 42.76 15.47 2.86
CA GLU A 46 41.38 15.83 3.15
C GLU A 46 40.45 14.73 2.60
N PHE A 47 39.49 14.31 3.41
CA PHE A 47 38.45 13.37 2.99
C PHE A 47 37.29 14.10 2.31
N SER A 48 36.66 13.43 1.36
CA SER A 48 35.39 13.85 0.79
C SER A 48 34.27 13.65 1.80
N ALA A 49 33.11 14.27 1.59
CA ALA A 49 31.91 13.99 2.37
C ALA A 49 31.54 12.49 2.32
N PRO A 50 30.90 11.94 3.37
CA PRO A 50 30.57 10.52 3.41
C PRO A 50 29.57 10.18 2.30
N LEU A 51 29.77 9.02 1.66
CA LEU A 51 28.96 8.57 0.54
C LEU A 51 27.64 7.95 1.00
N VAL A 52 27.64 7.36 2.20
CA VAL A 52 26.47 6.77 2.86
C VAL A 52 26.24 7.44 4.22
N MET A 53 25.01 7.38 4.70
CA MET A 53 24.63 8.00 5.96
C MET A 53 25.41 7.44 7.13
N GLN A 54 25.93 8.34 7.97
CA GLN A 54 26.51 8.03 9.27
C GLN A 54 25.46 8.36 10.34
N TRP A 55 24.99 7.38 11.09
CA TRP A 55 23.98 7.61 12.14
C TRP A 55 24.59 8.24 13.39
N ALA A 56 25.84 7.92 13.68
CA ALA A 56 26.52 8.46 14.84
C ALA A 56 26.97 9.93 14.66
N THR A 57 26.94 10.68 15.76
CA THR A 57 27.45 12.04 15.86
C THR A 57 28.67 12.06 16.79
N LEU A 58 29.75 12.72 16.38
CA LEU A 58 30.91 12.88 17.25
C LEU A 58 30.53 13.61 18.55
N GLY A 59 30.96 13.05 19.67
CA GLY A 59 30.70 13.55 21.01
C GLY A 59 29.29 13.25 21.53
N GLU A 60 28.48 12.45 20.83
CA GLU A 60 27.20 12.00 21.39
C GLU A 60 27.40 10.91 22.45
N LEU A 61 26.49 10.83 23.42
CA LEU A 61 26.51 9.82 24.46
C LEU A 61 25.57 8.67 24.08
N VAL A 62 26.14 7.52 23.74
CA VAL A 62 25.37 6.32 23.44
C VAL A 62 25.32 5.38 24.64
N ARG A 63 24.22 4.64 24.77
CA ARG A 63 24.07 3.61 25.81
C ARG A 63 24.04 2.23 25.17
N PHE A 64 24.92 1.36 25.63
CA PHE A 64 24.93 -0.04 25.23
C PHE A 64 25.01 -0.93 26.47
N LYS A 65 24.00 -1.80 26.62
CA LYS A 65 23.80 -2.60 27.84
C LYS A 65 23.76 -1.69 29.09
N LYS A 66 24.67 -1.90 30.04
CA LYS A 66 24.74 -1.13 31.30
C LYS A 66 25.73 0.03 31.25
N ASN A 67 26.43 0.20 30.13
CA ASN A 67 27.51 1.17 29.98
C ASN A 67 27.08 2.34 29.08
N SER A 68 27.76 3.47 29.25
CA SER A 68 27.58 4.65 28.39
C SER A 68 28.92 5.01 27.78
N TYR A 69 28.92 5.31 26.49
CA TYR A 69 30.10 5.57 25.68
C TYR A 69 29.93 6.89 24.94
N TRP A 70 30.99 7.69 24.88
CA TRP A 70 31.04 8.88 24.05
C TRP A 70 31.61 8.50 22.68
N ILE A 71 30.90 8.81 21.59
CA ILE A 71 31.42 8.55 20.24
C ILE A 71 32.59 9.49 19.96
N ILE A 72 33.78 8.93 19.73
CA ILE A 72 35.02 9.69 19.52
C ILE A 72 35.56 9.56 18.10
N THR A 73 35.06 8.58 17.35
CA THR A 73 35.53 8.23 16.01
C THR A 73 34.36 7.84 15.14
N LYS A 74 34.41 8.24 13.87
CA LYS A 74 33.53 7.76 12.79
C LYS A 74 34.40 7.41 11.60
N ILE A 75 34.23 6.25 11.01
CA ILE A 75 34.96 5.80 9.82
C ILE A 75 33.95 5.19 8.86
N GLN A 76 34.13 5.46 7.56
CA GLN A 76 33.46 4.72 6.50
C GLN A 76 34.50 4.07 5.61
N ARG A 77 34.33 2.77 5.41
CA ARG A 77 35.15 1.94 4.54
C ARG A 77 34.37 1.47 3.33
N TYR A 78 35.11 1.14 2.28
CA TYR A 78 34.60 0.37 1.15
C TYR A 78 35.45 -0.88 0.95
N SER A 79 34.76 -2.00 0.75
CA SER A 79 35.38 -3.24 0.28
C SER A 79 35.75 -3.15 -1.20
N LYS A 80 36.57 -4.09 -1.67
CA LYS A 80 36.88 -4.24 -3.10
C LYS A 80 35.65 -4.41 -3.99
N ASN A 81 34.56 -4.95 -3.44
CA ASN A 81 33.31 -5.17 -4.17
C ASN A 81 32.41 -3.93 -4.18
N GLY A 82 32.82 -2.85 -3.51
CA GLY A 82 32.04 -1.61 -3.42
C GLY A 82 30.97 -1.63 -2.33
N GLU A 83 31.02 -2.60 -1.41
CA GLU A 83 30.14 -2.62 -0.23
C GLU A 83 30.71 -1.67 0.83
N TYR A 84 29.81 -0.95 1.50
CA TYR A 84 30.21 0.00 2.53
C TYR A 84 30.19 -0.66 3.92
N GLY A 85 31.07 -0.19 4.79
CA GLY A 85 31.02 -0.44 6.23
C GLY A 85 31.21 0.86 6.98
N ASN A 86 30.33 1.17 7.92
CA ASN A 86 30.46 2.29 8.84
C ASN A 86 30.95 1.76 10.18
N GLU A 87 31.89 2.46 10.79
CA GLU A 87 32.47 2.10 12.08
C GLU A 87 32.44 3.33 13.00
N PHE A 88 32.01 3.12 14.23
CA PHE A 88 31.96 4.15 15.26
C PHE A 88 32.64 3.64 16.51
N VAL A 89 33.62 4.39 17.02
CA VAL A 89 34.30 4.05 18.27
C VAL A 89 33.73 4.88 19.39
N GLY A 90 33.22 4.21 20.41
CA GLY A 90 32.75 4.79 21.66
C GLY A 90 33.76 4.55 22.79
N LEU A 91 34.00 5.55 23.62
CA LEU A 91 34.86 5.44 24.80
C LEU A 91 34.08 5.77 26.07
N ASN A 92 34.14 4.89 27.08
CA ASN A 92 33.50 5.13 28.37
C ASN A 92 34.44 5.82 29.37
N ALA A 93 33.91 6.25 30.52
CA ALA A 93 34.68 6.94 31.56
C ALA A 93 35.85 6.12 32.15
N ASN A 94 35.83 4.79 31.99
CA ASN A 94 36.90 3.88 32.42
C ASN A 94 37.97 3.67 31.34
N LYS A 95 37.89 4.39 30.21
CA LYS A 95 38.71 4.23 29.02
C LYS A 95 38.57 2.86 28.34
N GLU A 96 37.43 2.19 28.54
CA GLU A 96 37.09 1.00 27.77
C GLU A 96 36.37 1.42 26.49
N ASP A 97 36.80 0.84 25.38
CA ASP A 97 36.29 1.06 24.05
C ASP A 97 35.15 0.10 23.70
N ILE A 98 34.33 0.55 22.76
CA ILE A 98 33.36 -0.26 22.05
C ILE A 98 33.35 0.21 20.60
N TYR A 99 33.24 -0.74 19.69
CA TYR A 99 33.10 -0.49 18.27
C TYR A 99 31.68 -0.82 17.88
N PHE A 100 31.00 0.11 17.23
CA PHE A 100 29.73 -0.13 16.56
C PHE A 100 30.01 -0.18 15.07
N SER A 101 29.54 -1.23 14.39
CA SER A 101 29.78 -1.39 12.95
C SER A 101 28.52 -1.81 12.23
N ASP A 102 28.20 -1.12 11.13
CA ASP A 102 27.09 -1.44 10.23
C ASP A 102 27.49 -1.42 8.77
N GLY A 103 26.93 -2.35 8.00
CA GLY A 103 27.18 -2.51 6.58
C GLY A 103 25.91 -2.68 5.77
N VAL A 104 26.02 -3.34 4.62
CA VAL A 104 24.90 -3.61 3.72
C VAL A 104 23.90 -4.60 4.32
N ASP A 105 24.41 -5.60 5.06
CA ASP A 105 23.66 -6.76 5.53
C ASP A 105 23.95 -7.12 7.01
N TYR A 106 24.64 -6.24 7.75
CA TYR A 106 24.95 -6.47 9.16
C TYR A 106 24.90 -5.19 9.98
N ALA A 107 24.62 -5.37 11.27
CA ALA A 107 24.84 -4.40 12.33
C ALA A 107 25.42 -5.13 13.55
N SER A 108 26.44 -4.55 14.19
CA SER A 108 27.18 -5.24 15.23
C SER A 108 27.80 -4.30 16.26
N ALA A 109 28.10 -4.86 17.44
CA ALA A 109 28.91 -4.21 18.44
C ALA A 109 30.09 -5.11 18.82
N LEU A 110 31.28 -4.55 18.91
CA LEU A 110 32.51 -5.27 19.19
C LEU A 110 33.28 -4.66 20.36
N HIS A 111 34.00 -5.53 21.07
CA HIS A 111 34.95 -5.14 22.12
C HIS A 111 36.33 -5.70 21.81
N THR A 112 37.35 -4.93 22.13
CA THR A 112 38.74 -5.32 21.96
C THR A 112 39.06 -6.54 22.83
N VAL A 113 39.83 -7.47 22.28
CA VAL A 113 40.27 -8.71 22.93
C VAL A 113 41.78 -8.81 22.87
N GLU A 114 42.39 -9.14 24.01
CA GLU A 114 43.82 -9.46 24.09
C GLU A 114 44.17 -10.61 23.14
N ARG A 115 45.20 -10.41 22.31
CA ARG A 115 45.67 -11.36 21.30
C ARG A 115 45.93 -12.75 21.86
N GLU A 116 46.46 -12.84 23.08
CA GLU A 116 46.82 -14.08 23.76
C GLU A 116 45.60 -14.94 24.11
N LYS A 117 44.40 -14.36 24.14
CA LYS A 117 43.15 -15.07 24.44
C LYS A 117 42.58 -15.79 23.23
N VAL A 118 43.01 -15.45 22.01
CA VAL A 118 42.54 -16.06 20.77
C VAL A 118 43.57 -17.05 20.25
N MET A 119 43.17 -18.32 20.15
CA MET A 119 44.03 -19.40 19.63
C MET A 119 43.58 -19.81 18.23
N LEU A 120 44.39 -19.48 17.22
CA LEU A 120 44.20 -20.00 15.86
C LEU A 120 44.59 -21.49 15.82
N LEU A 121 43.73 -22.35 15.30
CA LEU A 121 43.98 -23.79 15.26
C LEU A 121 44.78 -24.18 14.00
N PRO A 122 45.74 -25.13 14.09
CA PRO A 122 46.67 -25.43 12.99
C PRO A 122 46.03 -26.05 11.73
N LYS A 123 44.78 -26.50 11.81
CA LYS A 123 44.08 -27.20 10.73
C LYS A 123 42.75 -26.51 10.43
N GLY A 124 42.81 -25.63 9.43
CA GLY A 124 41.66 -25.00 8.80
C GLY A 124 41.08 -23.87 9.63
N ASN A 125 41.01 -22.68 9.03
CA ASN A 125 39.90 -21.71 9.12
C ASN A 125 39.13 -21.61 10.44
N THR A 126 39.75 -21.82 11.60
CA THR A 126 39.04 -21.93 12.88
C THR A 126 39.87 -21.30 13.99
N CYS A 127 39.18 -20.67 14.93
CA CYS A 127 39.79 -20.09 16.12
C CYS A 127 39.04 -20.54 17.38
N LYS A 128 39.75 -20.51 18.51
CA LYS A 128 39.21 -20.80 19.82
C LYS A 128 39.35 -19.59 20.72
N PHE A 129 38.25 -19.18 21.34
CA PHE A 129 38.19 -18.11 22.32
C PHE A 129 37.21 -18.47 23.44
N ASN A 130 37.60 -18.29 24.71
CA ASN A 130 36.76 -18.61 25.88
C ASN A 130 36.11 -20.02 25.84
N ASN A 131 36.89 -21.05 25.48
CA ASN A 131 36.45 -22.44 25.31
C ASN A 131 35.36 -22.67 24.24
N ARG A 132 35.14 -21.71 23.34
CA ARG A 132 34.23 -21.82 22.20
C ARG A 132 35.03 -21.89 20.91
N HIS A 133 34.48 -22.58 19.93
CA HIS A 133 35.02 -22.69 18.58
C HIS A 133 34.30 -21.71 17.66
N TYR A 134 35.06 -21.16 16.73
CA TYR A 134 34.59 -20.25 15.72
C TYR A 134 35.20 -20.66 14.38
N ASP A 135 34.39 -20.60 13.32
CA ASP A 135 34.76 -20.99 11.97
C ASP A 135 34.85 -19.73 11.10
N LEU A 136 35.88 -19.62 10.27
CA LEU A 136 36.11 -18.50 9.36
C LEU A 136 35.03 -18.52 8.29
N GLU A 137 34.23 -17.46 8.27
CA GLU A 137 33.15 -17.30 7.30
C GLU A 137 33.58 -16.40 6.15
N TYR A 138 34.21 -15.26 6.48
CA TYR A 138 34.47 -14.20 5.53
C TYR A 138 35.82 -13.54 5.75
N THR A 139 36.47 -13.16 4.64
CA THR A 139 37.68 -12.35 4.63
C THR A 139 37.42 -11.15 3.73
N GLU A 140 37.65 -9.95 4.24
CA GLU A 140 37.44 -8.71 3.51
C GLU A 140 38.70 -7.86 3.46
N GLU A 141 38.92 -7.22 2.32
CA GLU A 141 39.90 -6.16 2.19
C GLU A 141 39.17 -4.84 1.97
N GLN A 142 39.49 -3.85 2.80
CA GLN A 142 38.76 -2.59 2.91
C GLN A 142 39.70 -1.38 2.87
N THR A 143 39.16 -0.25 2.43
CA THR A 143 39.87 1.04 2.41
C THR A 143 39.02 2.14 3.02
N VAL A 144 39.63 3.02 3.81
CA VAL A 144 38.95 4.16 4.42
C VAL A 144 38.69 5.25 3.38
N VAL A 145 37.41 5.57 3.17
CA VAL A 145 36.98 6.64 2.25
C VAL A 145 36.56 7.92 2.98
N TYR A 146 36.25 7.81 4.26
CA TYR A 146 35.85 8.93 5.11
C TYR A 146 36.15 8.63 6.57
N ALA A 147 36.48 9.66 7.33
CA ALA A 147 36.61 9.57 8.78
C ALA A 147 36.37 10.91 9.46
N GLU A 148 36.04 10.88 10.75
CA GLU A 148 35.99 12.05 11.64
C GLU A 148 36.41 11.65 13.06
N GLY A 149 37.04 12.58 13.79
CA GLY A 149 37.40 12.38 15.20
C GLY A 149 38.79 11.80 15.39
N PHE A 150 39.04 11.19 16.55
CA PHE A 150 40.31 10.50 16.81
C PHE A 150 40.36 9.20 16.03
N VAL A 151 41.51 8.81 15.52
CA VAL A 151 41.69 7.52 14.84
C VAL A 151 42.85 6.75 15.44
N PHE A 152 42.77 5.43 15.37
CA PHE A 152 43.69 4.48 16.02
C PHE A 152 44.49 3.66 15.01
N GLU A 153 44.41 4.04 13.73
CA GLU A 153 45.07 3.39 12.60
C GLU A 153 45.54 4.42 11.55
N ASP A 154 46.41 4.00 10.63
CA ASP A 154 46.73 4.79 9.45
C ASP A 154 45.64 4.68 8.38
N LEU A 155 44.86 5.75 8.23
CA LEU A 155 43.75 5.85 7.27
C LEU A 155 44.17 5.93 5.79
N GLN A 156 45.44 5.72 5.47
CA GLN A 156 45.94 5.55 4.10
C GLN A 156 46.22 4.08 3.75
N SER A 157 46.38 3.23 4.77
CA SER A 157 46.66 1.82 4.59
C SER A 157 45.38 1.07 4.26
N THR A 158 45.52 -0.01 3.48
CA THR A 158 44.46 -1.00 3.33
C THR A 158 44.41 -1.86 4.58
N SER A 159 43.21 -2.16 5.07
CA SER A 159 42.99 -3.10 6.16
C SER A 159 42.41 -4.41 5.61
N THR A 160 42.76 -5.53 6.26
CA THR A 160 42.12 -6.82 6.00
C THR A 160 41.46 -7.33 7.26
N THR A 161 40.27 -7.90 7.13
CA THR A 161 39.50 -8.44 8.25
C THR A 161 39.14 -9.89 7.97
N ASN A 162 39.35 -10.76 8.95
CA ASN A 162 38.86 -12.14 8.95
C ASN A 162 37.79 -12.28 10.03
N THR A 163 36.58 -12.70 9.65
CA THR A 163 35.46 -12.88 10.57
C THR A 163 35.22 -14.36 10.84
N TYR A 164 35.37 -14.76 12.10
CA TYR A 164 35.12 -16.13 12.56
C TYR A 164 33.79 -16.18 13.34
N ILE A 165 32.81 -16.93 12.85
CA ILE A 165 31.48 -17.05 13.45
C ILE A 165 31.43 -18.22 14.43
N GLN A 166 30.77 -18.06 15.58
CA GLN A 166 30.71 -19.10 16.60
C GLN A 166 29.83 -20.28 16.14
N THR A 167 30.37 -21.50 16.12
CA THR A 167 29.71 -22.72 15.60
C THR A 167 28.35 -23.08 16.25
N VAL A 168 28.05 -22.55 17.44
CA VAL A 168 26.81 -22.85 18.21
C VAL A 168 25.86 -21.65 18.26
N ASN A 169 26.35 -20.44 18.03
CA ASN A 169 25.55 -19.21 18.11
C ASN A 169 26.10 -18.20 17.11
N GLU A 170 25.47 -18.18 15.93
CA GLU A 170 25.92 -17.38 14.78
C GLU A 170 25.86 -15.87 15.03
N ASP A 171 25.12 -15.41 16.06
CA ASP A 171 25.09 -14.00 16.45
C ASP A 171 26.42 -13.52 17.05
N ARG A 172 27.36 -14.42 17.37
CA ARG A 172 28.65 -14.07 17.99
C ARG A 172 29.79 -14.41 17.08
N PHE A 173 30.77 -13.51 17.02
CA PHE A 173 31.94 -13.70 16.16
C PHE A 173 33.22 -13.16 16.80
N ILE A 174 34.36 -13.54 16.22
CA ILE A 174 35.67 -12.94 16.45
C ILE A 174 36.10 -12.26 15.15
N SER A 175 36.35 -10.96 15.20
CA SER A 175 37.00 -10.22 14.11
C SER A 175 38.51 -10.26 14.36
N GLN A 176 39.28 -10.69 13.36
CA GLN A 176 40.73 -10.55 13.32
C GLN A 176 41.08 -9.50 12.27
N GLU A 177 41.66 -8.39 12.70
CA GLU A 177 41.91 -7.23 11.86
C GLU A 177 43.41 -7.00 11.70
N PHE A 178 43.84 -6.86 10.45
CA PHE A 178 45.21 -6.59 10.05
C PHE A 178 45.31 -5.11 9.71
N ILE A 179 45.84 -4.32 10.65
CA ILE A 179 45.89 -2.86 10.60
C ILE A 179 47.31 -2.43 10.94
N ASP A 180 47.92 -1.54 10.15
CA ASP A 180 49.25 -0.98 10.39
C ASP A 180 50.38 -2.01 10.62
N ASN A 181 50.29 -3.18 9.97
CA ASN A 181 51.16 -4.35 10.16
C ASN A 181 51.06 -5.01 11.55
N ASP A 182 50.05 -4.68 12.33
CA ASP A 182 49.69 -5.38 13.56
C ASP A 182 48.40 -6.20 13.36
N VAL A 183 48.15 -7.13 14.28
CA VAL A 183 46.97 -7.98 14.31
C VAL A 183 46.19 -7.71 15.58
N GLN A 184 44.99 -7.17 15.42
CA GLN A 184 44.06 -6.87 16.50
C GLN A 184 42.90 -7.86 16.47
N TYR A 185 42.33 -8.14 17.65
CA TYR A 185 41.21 -9.05 17.78
C TYR A 185 40.06 -8.37 18.49
N TYR A 186 38.84 -8.61 17.99
CA TYR A 186 37.63 -8.09 18.57
C TYR A 186 36.60 -9.20 18.76
N GLN A 187 35.89 -9.17 19.88
CA GLN A 187 34.72 -10.00 20.10
C GLN A 187 33.47 -9.22 19.68
N GLY A 188 32.79 -9.71 18.65
CA GLY A 188 31.58 -9.11 18.12
C GLY A 188 30.30 -9.83 18.53
N ILE A 189 29.20 -9.08 18.53
CA ILE A 189 27.83 -9.59 18.54
C ILE A 189 27.04 -8.88 17.44
N TYR A 190 26.36 -9.66 16.59
CA TYR A 190 25.37 -9.14 15.64
C TYR A 190 24.13 -8.68 16.39
N LEU A 191 23.56 -7.58 15.92
CA LEU A 191 22.40 -6.92 16.50
C LEU A 191 21.33 -6.78 15.44
N ASP A 192 20.07 -6.84 15.86
CA ASP A 192 18.97 -6.41 15.02
C ASP A 192 19.14 -4.93 14.64
N ASP A 193 18.93 -4.61 13.37
CA ASP A 193 19.09 -3.26 12.81
C ASP A 193 18.34 -2.20 13.62
N GLU A 194 17.09 -2.46 14.00
CA GLU A 194 16.28 -1.49 14.72
C GLU A 194 16.85 -1.24 16.12
N VAL A 195 17.31 -2.30 16.80
CA VAL A 195 17.97 -2.20 18.11
C VAL A 195 19.29 -1.43 18.00
N TYR A 196 20.10 -1.73 16.98
CA TYR A 196 21.38 -1.07 16.75
C TYR A 196 21.20 0.42 16.45
N TYR A 197 20.40 0.77 15.44
CA TYR A 197 20.29 2.17 15.03
C TYR A 197 19.63 3.05 16.10
N LYS A 198 18.72 2.51 16.93
CA LYS A 198 18.12 3.22 18.08
C LYS A 198 19.11 3.64 19.15
N ILE A 199 20.34 3.13 19.12
CA ILE A 199 21.42 3.58 20.02
C ILE A 199 21.81 5.04 19.71
N PHE A 200 21.67 5.49 18.46
CA PHE A 200 22.11 6.80 18.00
C PHE A 200 20.98 7.84 18.01
N ASP A 201 21.28 9.03 18.54
CA ASP A 201 20.31 10.12 18.66
C ASP A 201 19.80 10.59 17.28
N SER A 202 20.68 10.63 16.27
CA SER A 202 20.28 11.03 14.92
C SER A 202 19.22 10.11 14.31
N TYR A 203 19.32 8.80 14.54
CA TYR A 203 18.32 7.85 14.06
C TYR A 203 17.00 8.00 14.81
N ASN A 204 17.06 8.17 16.13
CA ASN A 204 15.87 8.40 16.96
C ASN A 204 15.13 9.67 16.54
N ASN A 205 15.87 10.76 16.31
CA ASN A 205 15.34 12.01 15.81
C ASN A 205 14.72 11.85 14.42
N TYR A 206 15.42 11.17 13.49
CA TYR A 206 14.90 10.89 12.16
C TYR A 206 13.60 10.08 12.21
N THR A 207 13.53 9.05 13.07
CA THR A 207 12.35 8.20 13.22
C THR A 207 11.16 8.98 13.80
N ALA A 208 11.40 9.80 14.83
CA ALA A 208 10.37 10.66 15.41
C ALA A 208 9.82 11.65 14.36
N GLN A 209 10.71 12.27 13.59
CA GLN A 209 10.33 13.19 12.50
C GLN A 209 9.59 12.48 11.37
N LYS A 210 10.00 11.26 11.02
CA LYS A 210 9.33 10.40 10.03
C LYS A 210 7.90 10.08 10.46
N GLU A 211 7.66 9.80 11.75
CA GLU A 211 6.33 9.62 12.30
C GLU A 211 5.47 10.88 12.23
N VAL A 212 6.03 12.07 12.50
CA VAL A 212 5.31 13.34 12.36
C VAL A 212 4.85 13.57 10.91
N VAL A 213 5.75 13.40 9.93
CA VAL A 213 5.40 13.53 8.50
C VAL A 213 4.39 12.45 8.09
N GLY A 214 4.60 11.22 8.56
CA GLY A 214 3.69 10.09 8.34
C GLY A 214 2.29 10.36 8.91
N GLY A 215 2.19 10.98 10.08
CA GLY A 215 0.92 11.39 10.69
C GLY A 215 0.20 12.45 9.87
N LYS A 216 0.93 13.45 9.36
CA LYS A 216 0.36 14.49 8.48
C LYS A 216 -0.14 13.89 7.15
N LEU A 217 0.62 12.96 6.54
CA LEU A 217 0.18 12.22 5.36
C LEU A 217 -1.07 11.38 5.61
N ARG A 218 -1.15 10.72 6.77
CA ARG A 218 -2.36 9.97 7.19
C ARG A 218 -3.56 10.91 7.26
N ASN A 219 -3.41 12.08 7.87
CA ASN A 219 -4.49 13.06 7.98
C ASN A 219 -4.94 13.56 6.60
N ILE A 220 -4.00 13.86 5.69
CA ILE A 220 -4.32 14.19 4.29
C ILE A 220 -5.16 13.07 3.66
N GLY A 221 -4.79 11.80 3.91
CA GLY A 221 -5.54 10.66 3.41
C GLY A 221 -6.95 10.54 3.96
N VAL A 222 -7.13 10.76 5.27
CA VAL A 222 -8.46 10.81 5.89
C VAL A 222 -9.29 11.92 5.26
N PHE A 223 -8.74 13.12 5.10
CA PHE A 223 -9.43 14.22 4.43
C PHE A 223 -9.79 13.91 2.99
N ALA A 224 -8.89 13.27 2.24
CA ALA A 224 -9.14 12.87 0.86
C ALA A 224 -10.28 11.85 0.74
N ILE A 225 -10.34 10.86 1.63
CA ILE A 225 -11.43 9.88 1.70
C ILE A 225 -12.76 10.55 2.06
N LEU A 226 -12.76 11.41 3.08
CA LEU A 226 -13.95 12.15 3.48
C LEU A 226 -14.47 13.06 2.36
N LEU A 227 -13.55 13.73 1.65
CA LEU A 227 -13.90 14.56 0.50
C LEU A 227 -14.50 13.73 -0.63
N LEU A 228 -13.93 12.56 -0.93
CA LEU A 228 -14.49 11.64 -1.94
C LEU A 228 -15.90 11.19 -1.55
N ALA A 229 -16.11 10.83 -0.28
CA ALA A 229 -17.41 10.41 0.23
C ALA A 229 -18.44 11.56 0.17
N ALA A 230 -18.05 12.78 0.55
CA ALA A 230 -18.89 13.96 0.47
C ALA A 230 -19.25 14.30 -0.99
N LEU A 231 -18.28 14.22 -1.91
CA LEU A 231 -18.52 14.42 -3.34
C LEU A 231 -19.46 13.34 -3.90
N PHE A 232 -19.25 12.07 -3.57
CA PHE A 232 -20.13 10.98 -3.99
C PHE A 232 -21.56 11.22 -3.52
N TRP A 233 -21.73 11.53 -2.23
CA TRP A 233 -23.01 11.83 -1.61
C TRP A 233 -23.70 13.02 -2.30
N PHE A 234 -22.99 14.13 -2.49
CA PHE A 234 -23.54 15.33 -3.12
C PHE A 234 -23.97 15.08 -4.57
N LEU A 235 -23.11 14.42 -5.36
CA LEU A 235 -23.38 14.12 -6.77
C LEU A 235 -24.52 13.10 -6.96
N ASN A 236 -24.75 12.23 -5.97
CA ASN A 236 -25.77 11.18 -6.03
C ASN A 236 -26.98 11.43 -5.13
N TRP A 237 -27.06 12.57 -4.43
CA TRP A 237 -28.09 12.86 -3.42
C TRP A 237 -29.51 12.56 -3.87
N GLY A 238 -29.87 12.97 -5.10
CA GLY A 238 -31.20 12.74 -5.68
C GLY A 238 -31.48 11.29 -6.10
N GLN A 239 -30.48 10.41 -6.11
CA GLN A 239 -30.59 8.99 -6.49
C GLN A 239 -30.38 8.04 -5.31
N ILE A 240 -29.88 8.49 -4.15
CA ILE A 240 -29.53 7.59 -3.02
C ILE A 240 -30.76 6.92 -2.41
N SER A 241 -31.86 7.67 -2.23
CA SER A 241 -33.11 7.12 -1.70
C SER A 241 -33.67 6.03 -2.63
N LYS A 242 -34.13 4.93 -2.05
CA LYS A 242 -34.67 3.79 -2.77
C LYS A 242 -36.10 3.52 -2.31
N ASP A 243 -37.04 3.57 -3.24
CA ASP A 243 -38.40 3.10 -3.01
C ASP A 243 -38.58 1.74 -3.68
N GLU A 244 -39.25 0.81 -2.99
CA GLU A 244 -39.50 -0.54 -3.48
C GLU A 244 -40.99 -0.85 -3.49
N TYR A 245 -41.47 -1.40 -4.60
CA TYR A 245 -42.85 -1.83 -4.79
C TYR A 245 -42.83 -3.30 -5.22
N LYS A 246 -43.74 -4.12 -4.70
CA LYS A 246 -43.85 -5.55 -5.02
C LYS A 246 -45.25 -5.87 -5.48
N PHE A 247 -45.35 -6.69 -6.52
CA PHE A 247 -46.61 -7.05 -7.15
C PHE A 247 -46.60 -8.55 -7.49
N ASP A 248 -47.76 -9.19 -7.36
CA ASP A 248 -48.04 -10.54 -7.83
C ASP A 248 -49.36 -10.48 -8.60
N GLU A 249 -49.27 -10.41 -9.93
CA GLU A 249 -50.38 -10.07 -10.81
C GLU A 249 -50.72 -11.22 -11.73
N LYS A 250 -51.99 -11.63 -11.74
CA LYS A 250 -52.51 -12.69 -12.59
C LYS A 250 -53.46 -12.11 -13.62
N PHE A 251 -53.18 -12.41 -14.88
CA PHE A 251 -53.93 -11.94 -16.02
C PHE A 251 -54.49 -13.10 -16.83
N SER A 252 -55.70 -12.94 -17.37
CA SER A 252 -56.33 -13.95 -18.22
C SER A 252 -56.92 -13.29 -19.46
N GLY A 253 -56.65 -13.88 -20.63
CA GLY A 253 -57.11 -13.42 -21.93
C GLY A 253 -57.68 -14.56 -22.77
N LYS A 254 -58.48 -14.22 -23.79
CA LYS A 254 -59.02 -15.21 -24.76
C LYS A 254 -58.11 -15.44 -25.96
N LYS A 255 -56.99 -14.71 -26.01
CA LYS A 255 -56.10 -14.59 -27.16
C LYS A 255 -54.67 -14.34 -26.72
N THR A 256 -53.70 -14.83 -27.50
CA THR A 256 -52.26 -14.61 -27.24
C THR A 256 -51.85 -13.15 -27.45
N ASN A 257 -52.53 -12.43 -28.35
CA ASN A 257 -52.34 -11.01 -28.52
C ASN A 257 -53.26 -10.25 -27.55
N SER A 258 -52.71 -9.82 -26.42
CA SER A 258 -53.45 -9.13 -25.36
C SER A 258 -52.59 -8.05 -24.72
N GLU A 259 -53.24 -7.01 -24.19
CA GLU A 259 -52.60 -6.02 -23.32
C GLU A 259 -53.23 -6.12 -21.94
N PHE A 260 -52.38 -6.26 -20.91
CA PHE A 260 -52.79 -6.37 -19.52
C PHE A 260 -52.29 -5.18 -18.73
N VAL A 261 -53.19 -4.56 -17.96
CA VAL A 261 -52.89 -3.38 -17.14
C VAL A 261 -52.67 -3.84 -15.70
N GLY A 262 -51.48 -3.60 -15.18
CA GLY A 262 -51.14 -3.87 -13.77
C GLY A 262 -51.64 -2.78 -12.82
N ALA A 263 -51.44 -3.00 -11.53
CA ALA A 263 -51.80 -2.08 -10.47
C ALA A 263 -50.97 -0.79 -10.52
N SER A 264 -51.62 0.32 -10.20
CA SER A 264 -50.99 1.63 -10.13
C SER A 264 -50.05 1.75 -8.93
N PHE A 265 -48.98 2.52 -9.08
CA PHE A 265 -48.04 2.87 -8.02
C PHE A 265 -47.55 4.30 -8.16
N GLU A 266 -47.20 4.90 -7.02
CA GLU A 266 -46.76 6.30 -6.94
C GLU A 266 -45.25 6.37 -6.78
N LEU A 267 -44.56 7.00 -7.72
CA LEU A 267 -43.13 7.32 -7.63
C LEU A 267 -42.95 8.68 -6.96
N LYS A 268 -42.37 8.69 -5.75
CA LYS A 268 -42.20 9.90 -4.93
C LYS A 268 -40.85 10.59 -5.17
N GLY A 269 -40.85 11.91 -5.05
CA GLY A 269 -39.63 12.75 -5.11
C GLY A 269 -39.81 14.00 -5.96
N ASP A 270 -38.69 14.69 -6.20
CA ASP A 270 -38.61 15.97 -6.92
C ASP A 270 -37.73 15.89 -8.19
N LYS A 271 -37.06 14.77 -8.42
CA LYS A 271 -36.09 14.57 -9.52
C LYS A 271 -36.33 13.23 -10.21
N PRO A 272 -36.05 13.12 -11.52
CA PRO A 272 -36.14 11.86 -12.24
C PRO A 272 -35.10 10.86 -11.71
N LYS A 273 -35.52 9.62 -11.45
CA LYS A 273 -34.64 8.54 -10.99
C LYS A 273 -34.71 7.33 -11.92
N LYS A 274 -33.74 6.42 -11.78
CA LYS A 274 -33.79 5.12 -12.44
C LYS A 274 -34.91 4.28 -11.82
N LEU A 275 -35.71 3.60 -12.65
CA LEU A 275 -36.70 2.63 -12.21
C LEU A 275 -36.31 1.25 -12.75
N VAL A 276 -36.13 0.26 -11.89
CA VAL A 276 -35.73 -1.09 -12.27
C VAL A 276 -36.82 -2.07 -11.86
N LEU A 277 -37.35 -2.81 -12.84
CA LEU A 277 -38.19 -3.97 -12.64
C LEU A 277 -37.31 -5.21 -12.59
N ASN A 278 -37.44 -6.01 -11.53
CA ASN A 278 -36.89 -7.36 -11.46
C ASN A 278 -38.01 -8.32 -11.02
N GLY A 279 -38.26 -9.35 -11.81
CA GLY A 279 -39.37 -10.27 -11.53
C GLY A 279 -39.26 -11.60 -12.25
N ILE A 280 -40.36 -12.34 -12.17
CA ILE A 280 -40.60 -13.64 -12.76
C ILE A 280 -41.91 -13.53 -13.54
N SER A 281 -41.85 -13.89 -14.81
CA SER A 281 -42.99 -13.94 -15.73
C SER A 281 -43.31 -15.40 -16.04
N GLU A 282 -44.55 -15.81 -15.89
CA GLU A 282 -45.03 -17.18 -16.15
C GLU A 282 -46.17 -17.16 -17.17
N SER A 283 -46.07 -17.95 -18.23
CA SER A 283 -47.13 -18.10 -19.24
C SER A 283 -47.40 -19.58 -19.51
N LYS A 284 -48.64 -20.04 -19.67
CA LYS A 284 -48.86 -21.44 -20.11
C LYS A 284 -48.84 -21.62 -21.64
N SER A 285 -48.84 -20.51 -22.37
CA SER A 285 -48.85 -20.47 -23.83
C SER A 285 -47.50 -19.96 -24.32
N HIS A 286 -46.67 -20.83 -24.91
CA HIS A 286 -45.29 -20.51 -25.32
C HIS A 286 -45.00 -20.96 -26.76
N PRO A 287 -44.04 -20.33 -27.45
CA PRO A 287 -43.31 -19.10 -27.08
C PRO A 287 -44.12 -17.81 -27.36
N ILE A 288 -44.00 -16.81 -26.47
CA ILE A 288 -44.62 -15.48 -26.62
C ILE A 288 -43.56 -14.38 -26.58
N GLN A 289 -43.81 -13.30 -27.31
CA GLN A 289 -43.10 -12.03 -27.14
C GLN A 289 -43.81 -11.22 -26.06
N LEU A 290 -43.03 -10.69 -25.13
CA LEU A 290 -43.48 -9.80 -24.07
C LEU A 290 -42.88 -8.41 -24.29
N LEU A 291 -43.75 -7.41 -24.26
CA LEU A 291 -43.42 -6.00 -24.25
C LEU A 291 -43.94 -5.40 -22.95
N VAL A 292 -43.07 -4.73 -22.20
CA VAL A 292 -43.46 -4.01 -20.98
C VAL A 292 -43.44 -2.52 -21.26
N LYS A 293 -44.57 -1.85 -21.04
CA LYS A 293 -44.71 -0.40 -21.14
C LYS A 293 -44.95 0.19 -19.75
N LEU A 294 -44.37 1.34 -19.49
CA LEU A 294 -44.64 2.15 -18.31
C LEU A 294 -45.47 3.35 -18.73
N VAL A 295 -46.65 3.53 -18.12
CA VAL A 295 -47.61 4.57 -18.51
C VAL A 295 -47.82 5.54 -17.36
N ASN A 296 -47.62 6.84 -17.61
CA ASN A 296 -47.96 7.88 -16.65
C ASN A 296 -49.46 8.18 -16.68
N GLU A 297 -50.16 8.03 -15.56
CA GLU A 297 -51.62 8.17 -15.51
C GLU A 297 -52.12 9.59 -15.71
N LYS A 298 -51.27 10.59 -15.46
CA LYS A 298 -51.62 12.01 -15.59
C LYS A 298 -51.32 12.55 -16.99
N THR A 299 -50.18 12.18 -17.56
CA THR A 299 -49.72 12.71 -18.86
C THR A 299 -50.02 11.80 -20.04
N ASN A 300 -50.39 10.54 -19.79
CA ASN A 300 -50.48 9.46 -20.79
C ASN A 300 -49.17 9.25 -21.56
N GLU A 301 -48.04 9.68 -21.01
CA GLU A 301 -46.72 9.38 -21.57
C GLU A 301 -46.44 7.89 -21.43
N ILE A 302 -46.08 7.25 -22.55
CA ILE A 302 -45.78 5.82 -22.63
C ILE A 302 -44.28 5.65 -22.84
N ILE A 303 -43.63 4.94 -21.93
CA ILE A 303 -42.22 4.57 -22.01
C ILE A 303 -42.15 3.08 -22.24
N GLU A 304 -41.83 2.69 -23.48
CA GLU A 304 -41.76 1.30 -23.89
C GLU A 304 -40.37 0.73 -23.63
N ALA A 305 -40.32 -0.49 -23.10
CA ALA A 305 -39.11 -1.29 -23.13
C ALA A 305 -38.95 -1.99 -24.49
N GLY A 306 -37.76 -2.52 -24.79
CA GLY A 306 -37.64 -3.43 -25.94
C GLY A 306 -38.50 -4.69 -25.75
N THR A 307 -38.87 -5.37 -26.83
CA THR A 307 -39.54 -6.68 -26.78
C THR A 307 -38.55 -7.76 -26.37
N ALA A 308 -38.95 -8.66 -25.48
CA ALA A 308 -38.18 -9.88 -25.20
C ALA A 308 -39.02 -11.12 -25.48
N VAL A 309 -38.36 -12.19 -25.95
CA VAL A 309 -39.00 -13.49 -26.09
C VAL A 309 -39.02 -14.15 -24.72
N HIS A 310 -40.20 -14.59 -24.30
CA HIS A 310 -40.36 -15.50 -23.20
C HIS A 310 -39.98 -16.90 -23.69
N GLU A 311 -38.74 -17.30 -23.38
CA GLU A 311 -38.16 -18.55 -23.85
C GLU A 311 -38.73 -19.74 -23.09
N ASN A 312 -38.89 -20.86 -23.81
CA ASN A 312 -39.53 -22.06 -23.32
C ASN A 312 -38.74 -22.68 -22.15
N ASN A 313 -39.35 -22.73 -20.97
CA ASN A 313 -38.93 -23.63 -19.89
C ASN A 313 -39.99 -24.74 -19.74
N ASP A 314 -39.70 -25.91 -20.30
CA ASP A 314 -40.61 -27.06 -20.34
C ASP A 314 -40.99 -27.61 -18.95
N VAL A 315 -40.30 -27.19 -17.89
CA VAL A 315 -40.52 -27.68 -16.52
C VAL A 315 -41.45 -26.78 -15.71
N ASN A 316 -41.30 -25.46 -15.80
CA ASN A 316 -41.98 -24.53 -14.89
C ASN A 316 -42.62 -23.31 -15.56
N TYR A 317 -42.52 -23.19 -16.89
CA TYR A 317 -43.14 -22.10 -17.65
C TYR A 317 -42.71 -20.68 -17.24
N ALA A 318 -41.60 -20.53 -16.50
CA ALA A 318 -41.17 -19.28 -15.88
C ALA A 318 -39.89 -18.71 -16.50
N SER A 319 -39.90 -17.40 -16.75
CA SER A 319 -38.76 -16.61 -17.21
C SER A 319 -38.44 -15.50 -16.22
N GLY A 320 -37.16 -15.27 -15.95
CA GLY A 320 -36.69 -14.12 -15.19
C GLY A 320 -36.78 -12.87 -16.05
N LEU A 321 -37.36 -11.80 -15.50
CA LEU A 321 -37.60 -10.55 -16.20
C LEU A 321 -36.82 -9.42 -15.53
N THR A 322 -36.06 -8.65 -16.32
CA THR A 322 -35.43 -7.41 -15.86
C THR A 322 -35.72 -6.29 -16.85
N VAL A 323 -36.28 -5.19 -16.38
CA VAL A 323 -36.51 -3.98 -17.19
C VAL A 323 -35.87 -2.78 -16.50
N ASP A 324 -34.95 -2.12 -17.19
CA ASP A 324 -34.32 -0.88 -16.72
C ASP A 324 -35.00 0.30 -17.42
N PHE A 325 -35.88 1.01 -16.71
CA PHE A 325 -36.50 2.25 -17.17
C PHE A 325 -35.64 3.44 -16.75
N CYS A 326 -35.34 4.32 -17.71
CA CYS A 326 -34.42 5.41 -17.46
C CYS A 326 -35.10 6.74 -17.18
N ARG A 327 -34.62 7.45 -16.13
CA ARG A 327 -34.99 8.84 -15.80
C ARG A 327 -36.49 9.08 -15.69
N ILE A 328 -37.16 8.21 -14.94
CA ILE A 328 -38.60 8.30 -14.73
C ILE A 328 -38.90 9.44 -13.75
N GLN A 329 -39.77 10.36 -14.17
CA GLN A 329 -40.22 11.47 -13.33
C GLN A 329 -41.09 10.96 -12.17
N PRO A 330 -41.15 11.68 -11.05
CA PRO A 330 -42.13 11.42 -10.00
C PRO A 330 -43.57 11.53 -10.55
N GLY A 331 -44.46 10.64 -10.12
CA GLY A 331 -45.83 10.57 -10.63
C GLY A 331 -46.50 9.24 -10.32
N ILE A 332 -47.76 9.10 -10.75
CA ILE A 332 -48.51 7.84 -10.64
C ILE A 332 -48.42 7.12 -11.98
N TYR A 333 -48.02 5.86 -11.91
CA TYR A 333 -47.78 5.01 -13.07
C TYR A 333 -48.44 3.65 -12.90
N HIS A 334 -48.71 2.99 -14.02
CA HIS A 334 -48.96 1.54 -14.07
C HIS A 334 -48.11 0.91 -15.17
N LEU A 335 -47.96 -0.41 -15.11
CA LEU A 335 -47.32 -1.18 -16.16
C LEU A 335 -48.37 -1.78 -17.09
N VAL A 336 -48.04 -1.84 -18.38
CA VAL A 336 -48.80 -2.58 -19.39
C VAL A 336 -47.93 -3.71 -19.90
N PHE A 337 -48.42 -4.93 -19.76
CA PHE A 337 -47.80 -6.14 -20.30
C PHE A 337 -48.52 -6.50 -21.60
N ALA A 338 -47.87 -6.24 -22.73
CA ALA A 338 -48.38 -6.55 -24.05
C ALA A 338 -47.73 -7.84 -24.56
N THR A 339 -48.56 -8.81 -24.94
CA THR A 339 -48.11 -10.12 -25.43
C THR A 339 -48.40 -10.27 -26.92
N SER A 340 -47.52 -10.95 -27.65
CA SER A 340 -47.75 -11.36 -29.04
C SER A 340 -47.17 -12.74 -29.34
N ALA A 341 -47.70 -13.41 -30.36
CA ALA A 341 -47.14 -14.69 -30.81
C ALA A 341 -45.71 -14.51 -31.38
N ALA A 342 -44.74 -15.31 -30.92
CA ALA A 342 -43.33 -15.11 -31.26
C ALA A 342 -42.96 -15.34 -32.73
N ASN A 343 -43.82 -16.02 -33.51
CA ASN A 343 -43.53 -16.47 -34.88
C ASN A 343 -44.50 -15.95 -35.97
N GLY A 344 -45.23 -14.85 -35.72
CA GLY A 344 -46.12 -14.26 -36.72
C GLY A 344 -47.31 -15.14 -37.15
N THR A 345 -47.57 -16.24 -36.44
CA THR A 345 -48.75 -17.07 -36.62
C THR A 345 -50.00 -16.33 -36.14
N ALA A 346 -51.11 -16.51 -36.86
CA ALA A 346 -52.38 -15.85 -36.56
C ALA A 346 -52.80 -16.03 -35.10
N ASP A 347 -53.34 -14.95 -34.55
CA ASP A 347 -53.88 -14.80 -33.19
C ASP A 347 -54.65 -16.05 -32.74
N MET A 348 -54.05 -16.85 -31.84
CA MET A 348 -54.64 -18.12 -31.43
C MET A 348 -55.69 -17.87 -30.35
N ALA A 349 -56.93 -18.32 -30.57
CA ALA A 349 -57.99 -18.30 -29.56
C ALA A 349 -57.71 -19.36 -28.48
N VAL A 350 -56.87 -19.01 -27.52
CA VAL A 350 -56.45 -19.84 -26.39
C VAL A 350 -56.83 -19.12 -25.09
N ASN A 351 -57.27 -19.86 -24.07
CA ASN A 351 -57.36 -19.33 -22.71
C ASN A 351 -55.93 -19.03 -22.23
N PHE A 352 -55.50 -17.80 -22.45
CA PHE A 352 -54.17 -17.32 -22.14
C PHE A 352 -54.12 -16.88 -20.67
N GLU A 353 -53.09 -17.30 -19.95
CA GLU A 353 -52.83 -16.92 -18.56
C GLU A 353 -51.39 -16.45 -18.46
N LEU A 354 -51.19 -15.23 -17.95
CA LEU A 354 -49.90 -14.63 -17.66
C LEU A 354 -49.85 -14.29 -16.17
N THR A 355 -48.82 -14.73 -15.46
CA THR A 355 -48.55 -14.27 -14.10
C THR A 355 -47.23 -13.54 -14.02
N GLU A 356 -47.24 -12.37 -13.40
CA GLU A 356 -46.08 -11.51 -13.21
C GLU A 356 -45.85 -11.29 -11.71
N ASP A 357 -44.76 -11.85 -11.17
CA ASP A 357 -44.27 -11.58 -9.81
C ASP A 357 -43.04 -10.69 -9.92
N TYR A 358 -43.19 -9.40 -9.61
CA TYR A 358 -42.12 -8.43 -9.84
C TYR A 358 -41.97 -7.40 -8.73
N LYS A 359 -40.74 -6.91 -8.65
CA LYS A 359 -40.33 -5.84 -7.77
C LYS A 359 -39.85 -4.65 -8.61
N LEU A 360 -40.45 -3.50 -8.38
CA LEU A 360 -39.97 -2.22 -8.86
C LEU A 360 -39.05 -1.57 -7.82
N THR A 361 -37.95 -1.01 -8.29
CA THR A 361 -36.97 -0.27 -7.50
C THR A 361 -36.78 1.11 -8.12
N TYR A 362 -37.19 2.16 -7.43
CA TYR A 362 -37.04 3.55 -7.88
C TYR A 362 -35.91 4.23 -7.10
N GLY A 363 -34.86 4.64 -7.82
CA GLY A 363 -33.61 5.12 -7.23
C GLY A 363 -32.63 4.01 -6.85
N GLY A 364 -31.63 4.37 -6.05
CA GLY A 364 -30.42 3.61 -5.78
C GLY A 364 -29.25 4.03 -6.67
N THR A 365 -28.05 4.09 -6.08
CA THR A 365 -26.80 4.36 -6.80
C THR A 365 -25.84 3.17 -6.67
N GLY A 366 -25.03 2.94 -7.69
CA GLY A 366 -24.00 1.90 -7.68
C GLY A 366 -22.75 2.36 -6.94
N TYR A 367 -22.30 1.59 -5.96
CA TYR A 367 -21.12 1.92 -5.16
C TYR A 367 -19.80 1.43 -5.76
N THR A 368 -19.84 0.59 -6.81
CA THR A 368 -18.64 -0.06 -7.38
C THR A 368 -17.58 0.96 -7.80
N PHE A 369 -17.96 1.99 -8.57
CA PHE A 369 -17.01 3.02 -9.01
C PHE A 369 -16.45 3.82 -7.82
N PHE A 370 -17.30 4.16 -6.85
CA PHE A 370 -16.88 4.84 -5.62
C PHE A 370 -15.87 4.00 -4.82
N ILE A 371 -16.12 2.70 -4.66
CA ILE A 371 -15.21 1.77 -3.97
C ILE A 371 -13.87 1.69 -4.71
N LEU A 372 -13.88 1.57 -6.05
CA LEU A 372 -12.65 1.58 -6.84
C LEU A 372 -11.86 2.87 -6.64
N CYS A 373 -12.53 4.02 -6.59
CA CYS A 373 -11.88 5.29 -6.32
C CYS A 373 -11.33 5.40 -4.89
N LEU A 374 -12.03 4.87 -3.88
CA LEU A 374 -11.51 4.79 -2.51
C LEU A 374 -10.21 4.00 -2.45
N VAL A 375 -10.18 2.80 -3.06
CA VAL A 375 -8.97 1.97 -3.16
C VAL A 375 -7.87 2.73 -3.91
N GLY A 376 -8.20 3.39 -5.02
CA GLY A 376 -7.26 4.19 -5.80
C GLY A 376 -6.59 5.31 -4.99
N VAL A 377 -7.35 6.04 -4.17
CA VAL A 377 -6.80 7.08 -3.27
C VAL A 377 -5.86 6.48 -2.24
N VAL A 378 -6.22 5.35 -1.63
CA VAL A 378 -5.37 4.68 -0.64
C VAL A 378 -4.05 4.24 -1.26
N VAL A 379 -4.10 3.62 -2.45
CA VAL A 379 -2.90 3.19 -3.18
C VAL A 379 -2.02 4.38 -3.55
N LEU A 380 -2.60 5.44 -4.11
CA LEU A 380 -1.90 6.68 -4.46
C LEU A 380 -1.15 7.24 -3.25
N LEU A 381 -1.84 7.42 -2.12
CA LEU A 381 -1.24 7.93 -0.89
C LEU A 381 -0.20 6.99 -0.30
N GLY A 382 -0.38 5.67 -0.45
CA GLY A 382 0.62 4.67 -0.06
C GLY A 382 1.94 4.83 -0.81
N ILE A 383 1.86 5.02 -2.15
CA ILE A 383 3.03 5.27 -3.00
C ILE A 383 3.77 6.54 -2.55
N PHE A 384 3.04 7.65 -2.39
CA PHE A 384 3.65 8.91 -1.93
C PHE A 384 4.19 8.82 -0.51
N ARG A 385 3.53 8.08 0.39
CA ARG A 385 4.04 7.84 1.75
C ARG A 385 5.37 7.11 1.72
N TYR A 386 5.48 6.05 0.93
CA TYR A 386 6.73 5.31 0.77
C TYR A 386 7.85 6.21 0.21
N GLN A 387 7.56 7.01 -0.82
CA GLN A 387 8.54 7.90 -1.42
C GLN A 387 8.99 9.02 -0.48
N ILE A 388 8.05 9.74 0.17
CA ILE A 388 8.35 10.86 1.08
C ILE A 388 9.16 10.39 2.28
N LEU A 389 8.78 9.25 2.87
CA LEU A 389 9.42 8.72 4.08
C LEU A 389 10.65 7.85 3.79
N SER A 390 11.08 7.80 2.52
CA SER A 390 12.32 7.12 2.13
C SER A 390 13.54 7.89 2.64
N ILE A 391 14.59 7.15 3.00
CA ILE A 391 15.85 7.69 3.54
C ILE A 391 16.50 8.71 2.58
N LYS A 392 16.34 8.52 1.25
CA LYS A 392 16.84 9.48 0.24
C LYS A 392 16.27 10.90 0.42
N ASN A 393 15.10 11.01 1.06
CA ASN A 393 14.40 12.27 1.34
C ASN A 393 14.57 12.72 2.79
N LYS A 394 15.60 12.24 3.50
CA LYS A 394 15.88 12.61 4.90
C LYS A 394 15.87 14.11 5.17
N ASN A 395 16.37 14.94 4.25
CA ASN A 395 16.41 16.39 4.42
C ASN A 395 15.01 17.03 4.40
N PHE A 396 14.05 16.39 3.71
CA PHE A 396 12.65 16.78 3.80
C PHE A 396 12.07 16.36 5.15
N VAL A 397 12.29 15.10 5.55
CA VAL A 397 11.83 14.58 6.85
C VAL A 397 12.43 15.36 8.03
N ALA A 398 13.68 15.80 7.93
CA ALA A 398 14.39 16.59 8.94
C ALA A 398 13.69 17.90 9.30
N ARG A 399 12.84 18.42 8.40
CA ARG A 399 12.05 19.64 8.61
C ARG A 399 10.66 19.36 9.19
N ALA A 400 10.37 18.14 9.65
CA ALA A 400 9.04 17.66 10.03
C ALA A 400 8.23 18.63 10.89
N GLU A 401 8.86 19.27 11.88
CA GLU A 401 8.21 20.22 12.79
C GLU A 401 7.74 21.50 12.07
N GLY A 402 8.55 22.00 11.12
CA GLY A 402 8.24 23.20 10.33
C GLY A 402 7.39 22.95 9.08
N LEU A 403 7.23 21.69 8.65
CA LEU A 403 6.44 21.35 7.46
C LEU A 403 4.93 21.53 7.71
N GLY A 404 4.27 22.39 6.95
CA GLY A 404 2.81 22.43 6.89
C GLY A 404 2.23 21.30 6.03
N TYR A 405 0.90 21.14 6.07
CA TYR A 405 0.19 20.24 5.14
C TYR A 405 0.43 20.62 3.68
N PHE A 406 0.55 21.91 3.38
CA PHE A 406 0.84 22.41 2.04
C PHE A 406 2.22 21.99 1.52
N ASP A 407 3.23 21.92 2.39
CA ASP A 407 4.57 21.49 1.97
C ASP A 407 4.58 20.01 1.58
N ILE A 408 3.80 19.20 2.30
CA ILE A 408 3.59 17.78 1.96
C ILE A 408 2.84 17.65 0.63
N LEU A 409 1.81 18.47 0.40
CA LEU A 409 1.08 18.46 -0.87
C LEU A 409 1.95 18.95 -2.05
N LYS A 410 2.94 19.82 -1.81
CA LYS A 410 3.88 20.24 -2.86
C LYS A 410 4.94 19.18 -3.16
N PHE A 411 5.24 18.31 -2.21
CA PHE A 411 6.24 17.25 -2.39
C PHE A 411 5.85 16.37 -3.58
N ASP A 412 6.74 16.31 -4.56
CA ASP A 412 6.59 15.55 -5.81
C ASP A 412 5.19 15.70 -6.46
N ARG A 413 4.61 16.90 -6.33
CA ARG A 413 3.30 17.25 -6.91
C ARG A 413 2.11 16.41 -6.41
N LEU A 414 2.18 15.85 -5.20
CA LEU A 414 1.07 15.10 -4.59
C LEU A 414 -0.28 15.84 -4.66
N GLY A 415 -0.30 17.13 -4.36
CA GLY A 415 -1.51 17.96 -4.41
C GLY A 415 -2.11 18.06 -5.81
N ILE A 416 -1.28 18.14 -6.85
CA ILE A 416 -1.75 18.13 -8.24
C ILE A 416 -2.34 16.77 -8.59
N ALA A 417 -1.68 15.67 -8.17
CA ALA A 417 -2.18 14.32 -8.38
C ALA A 417 -3.55 14.10 -7.73
N LEU A 418 -3.73 14.58 -6.49
CA LEU A 418 -5.03 14.52 -5.79
C LEU A 418 -6.09 15.37 -6.50
N VAL A 419 -5.78 16.60 -6.90
CA VAL A 419 -6.73 17.46 -7.64
C VAL A 419 -7.15 16.79 -8.95
N ALA A 420 -6.21 16.25 -9.72
CA ALA A 420 -6.50 15.53 -10.96
C ALA A 420 -7.38 14.30 -10.71
N PHE A 421 -7.12 13.55 -9.64
CA PHE A 421 -7.91 12.40 -9.23
C PHE A 421 -9.36 12.79 -8.90
N PHE A 422 -9.57 13.84 -8.09
CA PHE A 422 -10.91 14.31 -7.75
C PHE A 422 -11.65 14.89 -8.96
N ALA A 423 -10.96 15.63 -9.83
CA ALA A 423 -11.53 16.15 -11.06
C ALA A 423 -12.01 15.01 -11.97
N PHE A 424 -11.22 13.94 -12.11
CA PHE A 424 -11.61 12.74 -12.85
C PHE A 424 -12.84 12.07 -12.22
N PHE A 425 -12.85 11.89 -10.89
CA PHE A 425 -14.00 11.30 -10.19
C PHE A 425 -15.29 12.10 -10.43
N VAL A 426 -15.23 13.43 -10.32
CA VAL A 426 -16.37 14.32 -10.55
C VAL A 426 -16.81 14.24 -12.01
N ALA A 427 -15.88 14.31 -12.97
CA ALA A 427 -16.18 14.26 -14.39
C ALA A 427 -16.89 12.94 -14.79
N VAL A 428 -16.41 11.79 -14.29
CA VAL A 428 -17.03 10.49 -14.56
C VAL A 428 -18.43 10.40 -13.93
N ASN A 429 -18.61 10.81 -12.67
CA ASN A 429 -19.92 10.80 -12.03
C ASN A 429 -20.92 11.72 -12.75
N LEU A 430 -20.48 12.92 -13.13
CA LEU A 430 -21.31 13.84 -13.91
C LEU A 430 -21.63 13.28 -15.29
N PHE A 431 -20.69 12.64 -15.97
CA PHE A 431 -20.93 11.99 -17.25
C PHE A 431 -21.96 10.86 -17.13
N VAL A 432 -21.82 9.98 -16.14
CA VAL A 432 -22.78 8.89 -15.89
C VAL A 432 -24.17 9.44 -15.54
N ASN A 433 -24.25 10.45 -14.68
CA ASN A 433 -25.52 11.05 -14.28
C ASN A 433 -26.14 11.92 -15.40
N SER A 434 -25.33 12.56 -16.23
CA SER A 434 -25.74 13.49 -17.29
C SER A 434 -25.93 12.82 -18.66
N SER A 435 -25.41 11.62 -18.89
CA SER A 435 -25.54 10.92 -20.19
C SER A 435 -26.99 10.89 -20.63
N ARG A 436 -27.27 11.53 -21.77
CA ARG A 436 -28.61 11.58 -22.38
C ARG A 436 -28.95 10.28 -23.09
N ASP A 437 -27.95 9.46 -23.38
CA ASP A 437 -28.09 8.17 -24.06
C ASP A 437 -28.37 7.06 -23.05
N CYS A 438 -29.46 7.21 -22.31
CA CYS A 438 -29.94 6.15 -21.46
C CYS A 438 -31.14 5.49 -22.13
N ARG A 439 -30.98 4.23 -22.55
CA ARG A 439 -32.03 3.47 -23.22
C ARG A 439 -32.79 2.64 -22.19
N THR A 440 -34.11 2.62 -22.29
CA THR A 440 -34.91 1.62 -21.59
C THR A 440 -34.58 0.25 -22.19
N THR A 441 -34.15 -0.70 -21.37
CA THR A 441 -33.77 -2.04 -21.84
C THR A 441 -34.54 -3.12 -21.10
N MET A 442 -34.90 -4.17 -21.82
CA MET A 442 -35.50 -5.39 -21.27
C MET A 442 -34.56 -6.56 -21.51
N ARG A 443 -34.43 -7.43 -20.50
CA ARG A 443 -33.68 -8.68 -20.59
C ARG A 443 -34.51 -9.79 -19.95
N THR A 444 -34.59 -10.93 -20.62
CA THR A 444 -35.11 -12.17 -20.06
C THR A 444 -33.95 -13.11 -19.73
N SER A 445 -34.13 -13.96 -18.72
CA SER A 445 -33.16 -14.99 -18.36
C SER A 445 -33.88 -16.27 -17.96
N THR A 446 -33.39 -17.43 -18.37
CA THR A 446 -33.94 -18.73 -17.98
C THR A 446 -33.81 -18.93 -16.46
N LEU A 447 -34.90 -19.36 -15.82
CA LEU A 447 -34.92 -19.69 -14.39
C LEU A 447 -34.87 -21.20 -14.20
N GLU A 448 -34.01 -21.70 -13.31
CA GLU A 448 -33.98 -23.12 -12.94
C GLU A 448 -34.79 -23.35 -11.66
N ASP A 449 -35.65 -24.38 -11.68
CA ASP A 449 -36.26 -24.95 -10.47
C ASP A 449 -35.40 -26.11 -9.97
N HIS A 450 -34.53 -25.83 -8.98
CA HIS A 450 -33.65 -26.85 -8.41
C HIS A 450 -34.39 -27.89 -7.54
N THR A 451 -35.68 -27.68 -7.26
CA THR A 451 -36.46 -28.56 -6.37
C THR A 451 -37.49 -29.40 -7.12
N TYR A 452 -37.74 -29.10 -8.40
CA TYR A 452 -38.83 -29.69 -9.21
C TYR A 452 -40.20 -29.61 -8.53
N THR A 453 -40.40 -28.65 -7.62
CA THR A 453 -41.65 -28.50 -6.85
C THR A 453 -42.60 -27.49 -7.49
N GLY A 454 -42.14 -26.73 -8.49
CA GLY A 454 -42.92 -25.67 -9.13
C GLY A 454 -43.17 -24.45 -8.22
N SER A 455 -42.48 -24.33 -7.09
CA SER A 455 -42.67 -23.20 -6.17
C SER A 455 -41.77 -22.02 -6.51
N ARG A 456 -42.38 -20.84 -6.64
CA ARG A 456 -41.71 -19.55 -6.94
C ARG A 456 -40.60 -19.17 -5.96
N SER A 457 -40.68 -19.64 -4.71
CA SER A 457 -39.65 -19.42 -3.68
C SER A 457 -38.31 -20.11 -3.99
N HIS A 458 -38.26 -21.00 -4.98
CA HIS A 458 -37.10 -21.83 -5.30
C HIS A 458 -36.51 -21.58 -6.69
N TYR A 459 -37.08 -20.66 -7.46
CA TYR A 459 -36.50 -20.25 -8.74
C TYR A 459 -35.22 -19.44 -8.51
N ARG A 460 -34.13 -19.87 -9.15
CA ARG A 460 -32.90 -19.09 -9.24
C ARG A 460 -32.58 -18.83 -10.71
N ARG A 461 -31.98 -17.67 -11.00
CA ARG A 461 -31.44 -17.39 -12.34
C ARG A 461 -30.35 -18.42 -12.62
N SER A 462 -30.44 -19.12 -13.74
CA SER A 462 -29.36 -20.02 -14.16
C SER A 462 -28.09 -19.20 -14.38
N PHE A 463 -26.97 -19.66 -13.81
CA PHE A 463 -25.66 -19.05 -14.04
C PHE A 463 -25.04 -19.51 -15.38
N TYR A 464 -25.68 -20.45 -16.08
CA TYR A 464 -25.26 -20.92 -17.40
C TYR A 464 -25.93 -20.07 -18.48
N GLY A 465 -25.23 -19.03 -18.92
CA GLY A 465 -25.70 -18.13 -19.96
C GLY A 465 -25.88 -18.81 -21.30
N SER A 466 -27.02 -18.55 -21.95
CA SER A 466 -27.13 -18.62 -23.40
C SER A 466 -26.32 -17.47 -24.03
N GLY A 467 -25.27 -17.85 -24.78
CA GLY A 467 -24.72 -17.04 -25.86
C GLY A 467 -23.78 -15.88 -25.51
N GLY A 468 -22.55 -16.20 -25.11
CA GLY A 468 -21.43 -15.25 -25.14
C GLY A 468 -20.13 -15.97 -24.84
N SER A 469 -19.38 -16.33 -25.89
CA SER A 469 -18.09 -17.01 -25.81
C SER A 469 -17.14 -16.32 -24.82
N TYR A 470 -16.98 -16.91 -23.63
CA TYR A 470 -15.79 -16.76 -22.80
C TYR A 470 -15.23 -18.15 -22.55
N SER A 471 -14.21 -18.48 -23.33
CA SER A 471 -13.31 -19.61 -23.08
C SER A 471 -12.61 -19.40 -21.73
N GLY A 472 -12.72 -20.38 -20.82
CA GLY A 472 -11.79 -20.46 -19.70
C GLY A 472 -12.35 -21.18 -18.47
N TYR A 473 -11.85 -22.40 -18.27
CA TYR A 473 -11.73 -23.12 -16.99
C TYR A 473 -12.93 -23.84 -16.39
N GLY A 474 -12.85 -25.17 -16.48
CA GLY A 474 -12.67 -25.99 -15.28
C GLY A 474 -13.91 -26.73 -14.79
N SER A 475 -14.12 -27.93 -15.35
CA SER A 475 -14.95 -28.95 -14.71
C SER A 475 -14.37 -29.33 -13.34
N GLY A 476 -15.23 -29.40 -12.33
CA GLY A 476 -14.84 -29.71 -10.96
C GLY A 476 -16.03 -30.19 -10.14
N HIS A 477 -16.21 -31.52 -10.18
CA HIS A 477 -16.82 -32.38 -9.16
C HIS A 477 -18.34 -32.64 -9.10
N LYS A 478 -18.61 -33.93 -9.38
CA LYS A 478 -19.51 -34.91 -8.75
C LYS A 478 -21.01 -34.70 -8.78
#